data_AF-A0A848WCC4-F1
#
_entry.id   AF-A0A848WCC4-F1
#
_cell.length_a   1.000
_cell.length_b   1.000
_cell.length_c   1.000
_cell.angle_alpha   90.00
_cell.angle_beta   90.00
_cell.angle_gamma   90.00
#
_symmetry.space_group_name_H-M   'P 1'
#
loop_
_entity.id
_entity.type
_entity.pdbx_description
1 polymer ?
#
loop_
_entity_poly.entity_id
_entity_poly.type
_entity_poly.pdbx_seq_one_letter_code
_entity_poly.pdbx_strand_id
1 'polypeptide(L)'
;MTTDISHQRLYDSISLVPRVGDRSVNELCVMSLVALLAGERHTDRPSGACPVIATFAIKVNDGIDCEARQTLKPFAPRIVGTRDGLARGRAWVLVNGILGEVLPRWAQDNGHPLSDELAAQLRVSSQAFDPDELNTLIGLVRREAHNLGLDRGRQNDIRYLLRACARGSDELVANSCASFISDLARHPANQADSGWYWNKAIDLIDRICDVGDGPASAGAQIEHHANTQAQRIRAQEAYGPMFQWLFKGRKKRSKADA
;
A
#
# COMPACT_ATOMS: atom_id res chain seq x y z
N MET A 1 20.42 -19.15 -6.12
CA MET A 1 19.95 -19.15 -7.52
C MET A 1 18.62 -19.91 -7.73
N THR A 2 18.20 -20.82 -6.85
CA THR A 2 16.93 -21.60 -6.97
C THR A 2 15.68 -20.89 -6.43
N THR A 3 15.82 -20.03 -5.43
CA THR A 3 14.73 -19.23 -4.84
C THR A 3 14.14 -18.22 -5.81
N ASP A 4 14.98 -17.63 -6.66
CA ASP A 4 14.62 -16.56 -7.60
C ASP A 4 13.72 -17.05 -8.74
N ILE A 5 14.06 -18.22 -9.32
CA ILE A 5 13.27 -18.87 -10.38
C ILE A 5 11.89 -19.31 -9.87
N SER A 6 11.79 -19.66 -8.59
CA SER A 6 10.54 -20.13 -7.98
C SER A 6 9.56 -18.97 -7.75
N HIS A 7 10.06 -17.81 -7.33
CA HIS A 7 9.25 -16.60 -7.19
C HIS A 7 8.80 -16.03 -8.54
N GLN A 8 9.69 -16.02 -9.54
CA GLN A 8 9.35 -15.54 -10.88
C GLN A 8 8.19 -16.36 -11.49
N ARG A 9 8.27 -17.70 -11.42
CA ARG A 9 7.20 -18.59 -11.91
C ARG A 9 5.87 -18.39 -11.20
N LEU A 10 5.91 -18.10 -9.89
CA LEU A 10 4.70 -17.79 -9.13
C LEU A 10 4.09 -16.46 -9.61
N TYR A 11 4.90 -15.41 -9.76
CA TYR A 11 4.44 -14.10 -10.22
C TYR A 11 3.89 -14.14 -11.64
N ASP A 12 4.49 -14.92 -12.54
CA ASP A 12 4.01 -15.08 -13.91
C ASP A 12 2.65 -15.80 -13.96
N SER A 13 2.38 -16.68 -12.98
CA SER A 13 1.13 -17.45 -12.90
C SER A 13 -0.05 -16.71 -12.24
N ILE A 14 0.21 -15.56 -11.61
CA ILE A 14 -0.77 -14.78 -10.85
C ILE A 14 -1.10 -13.50 -11.59
N SER A 15 -2.39 -13.18 -11.72
CA SER A 15 -2.85 -11.90 -12.21
C SER A 15 -3.34 -11.04 -11.05
N LEU A 16 -2.83 -9.81 -10.94
CA LEU A 16 -3.36 -8.87 -9.95
C LEU A 16 -4.68 -8.25 -10.44
N VAL A 17 -5.73 -8.37 -9.63
CA VAL A 17 -7.09 -7.86 -9.92
C VAL A 17 -7.58 -6.90 -8.83
N PRO A 18 -8.58 -6.05 -9.12
CA PRO A 18 -9.26 -5.27 -8.08
C PRO A 18 -10.02 -6.19 -7.11
N ARG A 19 -10.19 -5.73 -5.87
CA ARG A 19 -10.81 -6.47 -4.75
C ARG A 19 -10.05 -7.77 -4.45
N VAL A 20 -10.53 -8.52 -3.46
CA VAL A 20 -9.86 -9.74 -2.95
C VAL A 20 -9.46 -10.78 -4.03
N GLY A 21 -10.17 -10.83 -5.16
CA GLY A 21 -9.91 -11.81 -6.24
C GLY A 21 -10.36 -13.24 -5.89
N ASP A 22 -10.00 -14.20 -6.74
CA ASP A 22 -10.26 -15.63 -6.59
C ASP A 22 -8.98 -16.48 -6.76
N ARG A 23 -8.57 -17.08 -5.64
CA ARG A 23 -7.39 -17.96 -5.56
C ARG A 23 -7.48 -19.20 -6.45
N SER A 24 -8.67 -19.69 -6.80
CA SER A 24 -8.84 -20.90 -7.61
C SER A 24 -8.44 -20.72 -9.09
N VAL A 25 -8.41 -19.47 -9.55
CA VAL A 25 -8.03 -19.07 -10.91
C VAL A 25 -6.76 -18.20 -10.94
N ASN A 26 -6.06 -18.08 -9.81
CA ASN A 26 -4.85 -17.25 -9.63
C ASN A 26 -5.06 -15.75 -9.91
N GLU A 27 -6.27 -15.24 -9.64
CA GLU A 27 -6.57 -13.81 -9.67
C GLU A 27 -6.60 -13.30 -8.23
N LEU A 28 -5.71 -12.39 -7.85
CA LEU A 28 -5.57 -11.93 -6.46
C LEU A 28 -5.43 -10.41 -6.43
N CYS A 29 -5.86 -9.70 -5.39
CA CYS A 29 -5.25 -8.39 -5.14
C CYS A 29 -3.83 -8.56 -4.59
N VAL A 30 -3.06 -7.47 -4.54
CA VAL A 30 -1.73 -7.47 -3.92
C VAL A 30 -1.76 -8.03 -2.49
N MET A 31 -2.79 -7.72 -1.68
CA MET A 31 -2.87 -8.22 -0.31
C MET A 31 -3.31 -9.68 -0.20
N SER A 32 -4.04 -10.21 -1.17
CA SER A 32 -4.31 -11.64 -1.27
C SER A 32 -3.10 -12.43 -1.74
N LEU A 33 -2.23 -11.82 -2.55
CA LEU A 33 -0.90 -12.35 -2.81
C LEU A 33 -0.04 -12.37 -1.53
N VAL A 34 -0.08 -11.32 -0.70
CA VAL A 34 0.58 -11.32 0.62
C VAL A 34 0.07 -12.47 1.48
N ALA A 35 -1.26 -12.65 1.59
CA ALA A 35 -1.86 -13.75 2.35
C ALA A 35 -1.41 -15.13 1.83
N LEU A 36 -1.36 -15.31 0.50
CA LEU A 36 -0.85 -16.52 -0.13
C LEU A 36 0.61 -16.79 0.26
N LEU A 37 1.49 -15.78 0.19
CA LEU A 37 2.91 -15.91 0.52
C LEU A 37 3.19 -16.15 2.01
N ALA A 38 2.30 -15.67 2.88
CA ALA A 38 2.31 -15.91 4.32
C ALA A 38 1.70 -17.28 4.70
N GLY A 39 1.13 -18.03 3.76
CA GLY A 39 0.45 -19.30 4.04
C GLY A 39 -0.90 -19.14 4.74
N GLU A 40 -1.51 -17.96 4.66
CA GLU A 40 -2.80 -17.65 5.27
C GLU A 40 -3.99 -18.10 4.38
N ARG A 41 -5.19 -18.05 4.96
CA ARG A 41 -6.44 -18.18 4.19
C ARG A 41 -6.56 -17.05 3.18
N HIS A 42 -7.32 -17.26 2.10
CA HIS A 42 -7.58 -16.22 1.10
C HIS A 42 -8.29 -15.02 1.77
N THR A 43 -7.61 -13.87 1.78
CA THR A 43 -8.06 -12.61 2.39
C THR A 43 -7.25 -11.47 1.79
N ASP A 44 -7.79 -10.25 1.80
CA ASP A 44 -7.04 -9.02 1.51
C ASP A 44 -6.57 -8.31 2.80
N ARG A 45 -6.88 -8.87 3.97
CA ARG A 45 -6.40 -8.40 5.28
C ARG A 45 -5.58 -9.48 6.01
N PRO A 46 -4.39 -9.81 5.52
CA PRO A 46 -3.54 -10.81 6.15
C PRO A 46 -3.16 -10.41 7.58
N SER A 47 -3.12 -11.40 8.47
CA SER A 47 -2.81 -11.23 9.88
C SER A 47 -1.34 -10.87 10.14
N GLY A 48 -0.43 -11.28 9.27
CA GLY A 48 0.99 -10.93 9.36
C GLY A 48 1.36 -9.55 8.82
N ALA A 49 0.43 -8.85 8.14
CA ALA A 49 0.70 -7.54 7.55
C ALA A 49 0.30 -6.38 8.47
N CYS A 50 1.04 -5.27 8.36
CA CYS A 50 0.69 -4.00 8.97
C CYS A 50 -0.68 -3.51 8.45
N PRO A 51 -1.65 -3.18 9.31
CA PRO A 51 -2.95 -2.64 8.87
C PRO A 51 -2.85 -1.33 8.06
N VAL A 52 -1.84 -0.50 8.33
CA VAL A 52 -1.54 0.72 7.54
C VAL A 52 -1.17 0.37 6.10
N ILE A 53 -0.23 -0.56 5.92
CA ILE A 53 0.19 -1.00 4.59
C ILE A 53 -0.98 -1.66 3.86
N ALA A 54 -1.69 -2.58 4.53
CA ALA A 54 -2.84 -3.26 3.94
C ALA A 54 -3.90 -2.26 3.45
N THR A 55 -4.28 -1.30 4.30
CA THR A 55 -5.27 -0.28 3.96
C THR A 55 -4.85 0.57 2.76
N PHE A 56 -3.59 1.01 2.74
CA PHE A 56 -3.08 1.82 1.63
C PHE A 56 -2.98 1.02 0.34
N ALA A 57 -2.36 -0.17 0.38
CA ALA A 57 -2.13 -1.03 -0.77
C ALA A 57 -3.42 -1.55 -1.42
N ILE A 58 -4.46 -1.87 -0.63
CA ILE A 58 -5.78 -2.25 -1.19
C ILE A 58 -6.35 -1.12 -2.03
N LYS A 59 -6.34 0.12 -1.53
CA LYS A 59 -6.89 1.27 -2.25
C LYS A 59 -6.15 1.52 -3.57
N VAL A 60 -4.82 1.46 -3.52
CA VAL A 60 -3.97 1.64 -4.71
C VAL A 60 -4.22 0.51 -5.72
N ASN A 61 -4.24 -0.75 -5.26
CA ASN A 61 -4.54 -1.92 -6.10
C ASN A 61 -5.88 -1.77 -6.83
N ASP A 62 -6.91 -1.34 -6.12
CA ASP A 62 -8.26 -1.24 -6.67
C ASP A 62 -8.45 -0.04 -7.60
N GLY A 63 -7.65 1.00 -7.43
CA GLY A 63 -7.74 2.25 -8.20
C GLY A 63 -6.87 2.29 -9.45
N ILE A 64 -5.70 1.66 -9.42
CA ILE A 64 -4.74 1.68 -10.52
C ILE A 64 -5.23 0.80 -11.69
N ASP A 65 -4.81 1.12 -12.92
CA ASP A 65 -5.19 0.36 -14.11
C ASP A 65 -4.66 -1.08 -14.13
N CYS A 66 -5.13 -1.89 -15.07
CA CYS A 66 -4.83 -3.32 -15.09
C CYS A 66 -3.34 -3.65 -15.28
N GLU A 67 -2.66 -2.90 -16.16
CA GLU A 67 -1.27 -3.15 -16.52
C GLU A 67 -0.35 -2.69 -15.38
N ALA A 68 -0.52 -1.46 -14.91
CA ALA A 68 0.26 -0.90 -13.82
C ALA A 68 0.00 -1.62 -12.49
N ARG A 69 -1.18 -2.21 -12.26
CA ARG A 69 -1.41 -3.05 -11.06
C ARG A 69 -0.42 -4.21 -10.97
N GLN A 70 0.02 -4.77 -12.09
CA GLN A 70 0.96 -5.90 -12.08
C GLN A 70 2.33 -5.51 -11.51
N THR A 71 2.70 -4.23 -11.52
CA THR A 71 3.94 -3.74 -10.91
C THR A 71 3.91 -3.81 -9.38
N LEU A 72 2.75 -4.10 -8.77
CA LEU A 72 2.62 -4.24 -7.32
C LEU A 72 3.13 -5.61 -6.79
N LYS A 73 3.31 -6.61 -7.65
CA LYS A 73 3.72 -7.97 -7.24
C LYS A 73 5.01 -8.00 -6.41
N PRO A 74 6.08 -7.26 -6.74
CA PRO A 74 7.34 -7.27 -5.98
C PRO A 74 7.21 -6.76 -4.54
N PHE A 75 6.18 -5.99 -4.21
CA PHE A 75 5.98 -5.52 -2.83
C PHE A 75 5.36 -6.60 -1.94
N ALA A 76 4.58 -7.53 -2.50
CA ALA A 76 3.91 -8.57 -1.70
C ALA A 76 4.85 -9.33 -0.74
N PRO A 77 6.05 -9.82 -1.14
CA PRO A 77 6.97 -10.47 -0.19
C PRO A 77 7.51 -9.51 0.89
N ARG A 78 7.66 -8.21 0.61
CA ARG A 78 8.15 -7.21 1.58
C ARG A 78 7.09 -6.82 2.61
N ILE A 79 5.82 -7.00 2.28
CA ILE A 79 4.70 -6.71 3.20
C ILE A 79 4.50 -7.86 4.21
N VAL A 80 4.92 -9.09 3.87
CA VAL A 80 4.84 -10.24 4.79
C VAL A 80 5.65 -9.94 6.05
N GLY A 81 5.01 -10.03 7.21
CA GLY A 81 5.68 -9.84 8.51
C GLY A 81 5.74 -8.40 9.01
N THR A 82 5.17 -7.44 8.27
CA THR A 82 5.17 -6.02 8.65
C THR A 82 4.26 -5.68 9.84
N ARG A 83 3.58 -6.66 10.46
CA ARG A 83 2.91 -6.47 11.76
C ARG A 83 3.93 -6.48 12.91
N ASP A 84 4.80 -5.50 12.90
CA ASP A 84 5.98 -5.36 13.76
C ASP A 84 5.85 -4.23 14.81
N GLY A 85 4.67 -3.61 14.90
CA GLY A 85 4.41 -2.48 15.80
C GLY A 85 4.84 -1.11 15.26
N LEU A 86 5.38 -1.01 14.04
CA LEU A 86 5.82 0.26 13.43
C LEU A 86 4.74 0.96 12.59
N ALA A 87 3.46 0.64 12.83
CA ALA A 87 2.32 1.20 12.08
C ALA A 87 2.32 2.73 12.09
N ARG A 88 2.62 3.34 13.24
CA ARG A 88 2.64 4.80 13.40
C ARG A 88 3.74 5.49 12.59
N GLY A 89 4.93 4.89 12.53
CA GLY A 89 6.02 5.37 11.68
C GLY A 89 5.66 5.31 10.19
N ARG A 90 4.97 4.24 9.77
CA ARG A 90 4.46 4.11 8.39
C ARG A 90 3.38 5.14 8.07
N ALA A 91 2.46 5.40 8.99
CA ALA A 91 1.46 6.45 8.83
C ALA A 91 2.11 7.84 8.69
N TRP A 92 3.17 8.11 9.47
CA TRP A 92 3.94 9.36 9.37
C TRP A 92 4.63 9.53 8.00
N VAL A 93 5.19 8.46 7.44
CA VAL A 93 5.74 8.47 6.07
C VAL A 93 4.66 8.81 5.05
N LEU A 94 3.46 8.20 5.14
CA LEU A 94 2.35 8.50 4.24
C LEU A 94 1.92 9.97 4.33
N VAL A 95 1.74 10.50 5.54
CA VAL A 95 1.29 11.89 5.75
C VAL A 95 2.28 12.88 5.13
N ASN A 96 3.59 12.69 5.39
CA ASN A 96 4.61 13.58 4.84
C ASN A 96 4.76 13.44 3.31
N GLY A 97 4.54 12.24 2.76
CA GLY A 97 4.43 12.06 1.31
C GLY A 97 3.27 12.84 0.71
N ILE A 98 2.10 12.80 1.34
CA ILE A 98 0.94 13.57 0.87
C ILE A 98 1.19 15.08 0.98
N LEU A 99 1.56 15.57 2.16
CA LEU A 99 1.65 17.02 2.41
C LEU A 99 2.88 17.67 1.76
N GLY A 100 4.01 16.97 1.74
CA GLY A 100 5.29 17.52 1.31
C GLY A 100 5.68 17.20 -0.14
N GLU A 101 4.95 16.31 -0.83
CA GLU A 101 5.26 15.94 -2.22
C GLU A 101 4.00 15.97 -3.12
N VAL A 102 2.93 15.29 -2.72
CA VAL A 102 1.72 15.17 -3.55
C VAL A 102 0.95 16.49 -3.63
N LEU A 103 0.71 17.15 -2.49
CA LEU A 103 -0.01 18.40 -2.43
C LEU A 103 0.74 19.54 -3.18
N PRO A 104 2.06 19.72 -3.01
CA PRO A 104 2.83 20.67 -3.80
C PRO A 104 2.78 20.40 -5.30
N ARG A 105 2.93 19.14 -5.72
CA ARG A 105 2.81 18.78 -7.14
C ARG A 105 1.41 19.09 -7.67
N TRP A 106 0.38 18.74 -6.92
CA TRP A 106 -0.99 19.05 -7.32
C TRP A 106 -1.24 20.55 -7.45
N ALA A 107 -0.76 21.35 -6.51
CA ALA A 107 -0.89 22.81 -6.58
C ALA A 107 -0.18 23.34 -7.84
N GLN A 108 1.03 22.86 -8.14
CA GLN A 108 1.74 23.19 -9.39
C GLN A 108 0.94 22.84 -10.65
N ASP A 109 0.39 21.62 -10.74
CA ASP A 109 -0.39 21.16 -11.89
C ASP A 109 -1.66 21.99 -12.12
N ASN A 110 -2.19 22.62 -11.07
CA ASN A 110 -3.37 23.49 -11.13
C ASN A 110 -3.03 24.97 -11.28
N GLY A 111 -1.77 25.32 -11.58
CA GLY A 111 -1.35 26.71 -11.78
C GLY A 111 -1.08 27.49 -10.50
N HIS A 112 -0.92 26.79 -9.38
CA HIS A 112 -0.68 27.32 -8.04
C HIS A 112 0.65 26.82 -7.45
N PRO A 113 1.81 27.10 -8.09
CA PRO A 113 3.10 26.66 -7.56
C PRO A 113 3.34 27.27 -6.18
N LEU A 114 3.77 26.44 -5.22
CA LEU A 114 4.04 26.86 -3.86
C LEU A 114 5.42 27.52 -3.76
N SER A 115 5.55 28.48 -2.84
CA SER A 115 6.87 28.96 -2.43
C SER A 115 7.61 27.89 -1.64
N ASP A 116 8.93 27.91 -1.68
CA ASP A 116 9.78 26.98 -0.93
C ASP A 116 9.50 27.04 0.57
N GLU A 117 9.20 28.23 1.11
CA GLU A 117 8.87 28.43 2.52
C GLU A 117 7.54 27.76 2.91
N LEU A 118 6.53 27.83 2.04
CA LEU A 118 5.24 27.19 2.31
C LEU A 118 5.35 25.67 2.14
N ALA A 119 6.05 25.20 1.11
CA ALA A 119 6.31 23.77 0.91
C ALA A 119 7.10 23.16 2.08
N ALA A 120 8.06 23.89 2.66
CA ALA A 120 8.81 23.46 3.84
C ALA A 120 7.94 23.34 5.10
N GLN A 121 6.91 24.18 5.23
CA GLN A 121 5.98 24.14 6.36
C GLN A 121 4.94 23.02 6.29
N LEU A 122 4.68 22.45 5.10
CA LEU A 122 3.70 21.38 4.90
C LEU A 122 4.27 19.99 5.26
N ARG A 123 4.79 19.86 6.48
CA ARG A 123 5.35 18.61 7.00
C ARG A 123 4.97 18.41 8.45
N VAL A 124 4.90 17.15 8.86
CA VAL A 124 4.75 16.75 10.26
C VAL A 124 6.12 16.33 10.75
N SER A 125 6.63 17.01 11.78
CA SER A 125 7.99 16.85 12.29
C SER A 125 8.26 15.49 12.93
N SER A 126 7.24 14.85 13.50
CA SER A 126 7.41 13.62 14.28
C SER A 126 6.26 12.64 14.11
N GLN A 127 6.55 11.34 14.18
CA GLN A 127 5.56 10.26 14.24
C GLN A 127 4.68 10.33 15.51
N ALA A 128 5.05 11.17 16.48
CA ALA A 128 4.22 11.46 17.65
C ALA A 128 2.90 12.15 17.27
N PHE A 129 2.82 12.82 16.11
CA PHE A 129 1.62 13.57 15.68
C PHE A 129 1.16 14.56 16.75
N ASP A 130 2.02 15.53 17.09
CA ASP A 130 1.75 16.52 18.12
C ASP A 130 0.46 17.31 17.81
N PRO A 131 -0.52 17.37 18.73
CA PRO A 131 -1.79 18.03 18.47
C PRO A 131 -1.68 19.52 18.13
N ASP A 132 -0.73 20.25 18.72
CA ASP A 132 -0.56 21.69 18.49
C ASP A 132 0.07 21.95 17.12
N GLU A 133 1.04 21.13 16.72
CA GLU A 133 1.58 21.11 15.36
C GLU A 133 0.46 20.83 14.34
N LEU A 134 -0.35 19.79 14.56
CA LEU A 134 -1.44 19.43 13.65
C LEU A 134 -2.50 20.54 13.55
N ASN A 135 -2.84 21.19 14.65
CA ASN A 135 -3.76 22.33 14.66
C ASN A 135 -3.17 23.53 13.90
N THR A 136 -1.86 23.77 14.05
CA THR A 136 -1.13 24.80 13.30
C THR A 136 -1.17 24.51 11.80
N LEU A 137 -0.94 23.25 11.39
CA LEU A 137 -1.05 22.82 9.99
C LEU A 137 -2.48 22.96 9.44
N ILE A 138 -3.50 22.58 10.21
CA ILE A 138 -4.91 22.80 9.83
C ILE A 138 -5.17 24.30 9.61
N GLY A 139 -4.65 25.14 10.49
CA GLY A 139 -4.74 26.60 10.38
C GLY A 139 -4.04 27.11 9.13
N LEU A 140 -2.82 26.63 8.84
CA LEU A 140 -2.04 26.97 7.66
C LEU A 140 -2.78 26.61 6.37
N VAL A 141 -3.20 25.35 6.21
CA VAL A 141 -3.94 24.88 5.02
C VAL A 141 -5.21 25.70 4.81
N ARG A 142 -5.90 26.09 5.88
CA ARG A 142 -7.09 26.95 5.78
C ARG A 142 -6.76 28.35 5.29
N ARG A 143 -5.69 28.98 5.81
CA ARG A 143 -5.29 30.34 5.39
C ARG A 143 -4.76 30.35 3.95
N GLU A 144 -3.97 29.35 3.60
CA GLU A 144 -3.30 29.24 2.29
C GLU A 144 -4.17 28.53 1.24
N ALA A 145 -5.44 28.23 1.53
CA ALA A 145 -6.29 27.44 0.64
C ALA A 145 -6.39 28.04 -0.78
N HIS A 146 -6.47 29.37 -0.87
CA HIS A 146 -6.45 30.08 -2.16
C HIS A 146 -5.10 29.91 -2.89
N ASN A 147 -4.00 30.04 -2.17
CA ASN A 147 -2.64 29.92 -2.72
C ASN A 147 -2.31 28.50 -3.13
N LEU A 148 -2.96 27.51 -2.51
CA LEU A 148 -2.85 26.09 -2.86
C LEU A 148 -3.82 25.70 -3.99
N GLY A 149 -4.76 26.56 -4.40
CA GLY A 149 -5.80 26.21 -5.37
C GLY A 149 -6.89 25.26 -4.83
N LEU A 150 -7.00 25.10 -3.50
CA LEU A 150 -7.86 24.10 -2.87
C LEU A 150 -9.33 24.52 -2.87
N ASP A 151 -10.18 23.73 -3.54
CA ASP A 151 -11.62 23.79 -3.35
C ASP A 151 -12.03 23.33 -1.93
N ARG A 152 -13.32 23.51 -1.59
CA ARG A 152 -13.83 23.11 -0.27
C ARG A 152 -13.70 21.60 0.00
N GLY A 153 -13.81 20.77 -1.03
CA GLY A 153 -13.67 19.31 -0.92
C GLY A 153 -12.24 18.93 -0.52
N ARG A 154 -11.24 19.43 -1.25
CA ARG A 154 -9.82 19.18 -0.97
C ARG A 154 -9.36 19.74 0.36
N GLN A 155 -9.87 20.90 0.76
CA GLN A 155 -9.65 21.41 2.11
C GLN A 155 -10.23 20.46 3.18
N ASN A 156 -11.40 19.86 2.93
CA ASN A 156 -12.00 18.89 3.84
C ASN A 156 -11.19 17.60 3.90
N ASP A 157 -10.68 17.09 2.77
CA ASP A 157 -9.85 15.89 2.71
C ASP A 157 -8.57 16.05 3.54
N ILE A 158 -7.83 17.15 3.34
CA ILE A 158 -6.59 17.43 4.08
C ILE A 158 -6.89 17.62 5.57
N ARG A 159 -7.98 18.34 5.91
CA ARG A 159 -8.39 18.51 7.30
C ARG A 159 -8.80 17.19 7.94
N TYR A 160 -9.46 16.30 7.19
CA TYR A 160 -9.83 14.98 7.66
C TYR A 160 -8.58 14.12 7.93
N LEU A 161 -7.61 14.14 7.01
CA LEU A 161 -6.30 13.50 7.18
C LEU A 161 -5.60 13.99 8.47
N LEU A 162 -5.43 15.31 8.64
CA LEU A 162 -4.77 15.87 9.82
C LEU A 162 -5.52 15.54 11.12
N ARG A 163 -6.85 15.51 11.10
CA ARG A 163 -7.66 15.05 12.25
C ARG A 163 -7.57 13.55 12.49
N ALA A 164 -7.33 12.72 11.48
CA ALA A 164 -7.09 11.29 11.66
C ALA A 164 -5.77 11.07 12.41
N CYS A 165 -4.72 11.85 12.09
CA CYS A 165 -3.46 11.87 12.82
C CYS A 165 -3.69 12.21 14.31
N ALA A 166 -4.43 13.28 14.59
CA ALA A 166 -4.72 13.72 15.96
C ALA A 166 -5.50 12.69 16.79
N ARG A 167 -6.34 11.87 16.15
CA ARG A 167 -7.09 10.78 16.81
C ARG A 167 -6.24 9.55 17.10
N GLY A 168 -5.01 9.47 16.58
CA GLY A 168 -4.13 8.31 16.74
C GLY A 168 -4.61 7.06 16.01
N SER A 169 -5.43 7.21 14.96
CA SER A 169 -5.89 6.07 14.14
C SER A 169 -5.07 5.97 12.86
N ASP A 170 -3.99 5.19 12.94
CA ASP A 170 -3.03 5.03 11.83
C ASP A 170 -3.68 4.45 10.56
N GLU A 171 -4.67 3.57 10.70
CA GLU A 171 -5.44 3.03 9.56
C GLU A 171 -6.31 4.10 8.89
N LEU A 172 -6.93 5.00 9.66
CA LEU A 172 -7.69 6.13 9.08
C LEU A 172 -6.78 7.11 8.35
N VAL A 173 -5.56 7.33 8.88
CA VAL A 173 -4.52 8.09 8.18
C VAL A 173 -4.19 7.45 6.84
N ALA A 174 -3.89 6.14 6.84
CA ALA A 174 -3.59 5.38 5.62
C ALA A 174 -4.73 5.47 4.59
N ASN A 175 -5.97 5.27 5.02
CA ASN A 175 -7.15 5.36 4.16
C ASN A 175 -7.32 6.76 3.57
N SER A 176 -7.09 7.81 4.36
CA SER A 176 -7.19 9.21 3.91
C SER A 176 -6.12 9.54 2.88
N CYS A 177 -4.87 9.16 3.14
CA CYS A 177 -3.76 9.33 2.19
C CYS A 177 -4.03 8.58 0.88
N ALA A 178 -4.45 7.31 0.96
CA ALA A 178 -4.70 6.48 -0.21
C ALA A 178 -5.86 7.03 -1.05
N SER A 179 -6.93 7.51 -0.40
CA SER A 179 -8.08 8.10 -1.09
C SER A 179 -7.69 9.41 -1.77
N PHE A 180 -6.93 10.28 -1.09
CA PHE A 180 -6.46 11.54 -1.65
C PHE A 180 -5.64 11.32 -2.93
N ILE A 181 -4.57 10.51 -2.87
CA ILE A 181 -3.71 10.29 -4.03
C ILE A 181 -4.40 9.52 -5.16
N SER A 182 -5.27 8.56 -4.83
CA SER A 182 -6.02 7.80 -5.86
C SER A 182 -7.03 8.67 -6.59
N ASP A 183 -7.67 9.62 -5.90
CA ASP A 183 -8.59 10.55 -6.54
C ASP A 183 -7.86 11.53 -7.46
N LEU A 184 -6.67 12.01 -7.05
CA LEU A 184 -5.82 12.82 -7.93
C LEU A 184 -5.35 12.04 -9.16
N ALA A 185 -4.98 10.78 -8.98
CA ALA A 185 -4.54 9.93 -10.08
C ALA A 185 -5.68 9.63 -11.08
N ARG A 186 -6.93 9.49 -10.61
CA ARG A 186 -8.11 9.26 -11.46
C ARG A 186 -8.62 10.52 -12.16
N HIS A 187 -8.43 11.67 -11.54
CA HIS A 187 -8.93 12.95 -12.03
C HIS A 187 -7.81 14.01 -12.03
N PRO A 188 -6.73 13.80 -12.80
CA PRO A 188 -5.66 14.78 -12.86
C PRO A 188 -6.13 16.03 -13.60
N ALA A 189 -5.53 17.18 -13.28
CA ALA A 189 -5.79 18.43 -14.02
C ALA A 189 -5.40 18.30 -15.50
N ASN A 190 -4.35 17.52 -15.79
CA ASN A 190 -3.93 17.13 -17.12
C ASN A 190 -3.75 15.61 -17.19
N GLN A 191 -4.28 14.98 -18.24
CA GLN A 191 -4.28 13.53 -18.41
C GLN A 191 -2.86 12.93 -18.42
N ALA A 192 -1.85 13.70 -18.85
CA ALA A 192 -0.45 13.29 -18.82
C ALA A 192 0.11 13.08 -17.40
N ASP A 193 -0.50 13.68 -16.37
CA ASP A 193 0.02 13.65 -15.00
C ASP A 193 -0.51 12.47 -14.16
N SER A 194 -1.53 11.74 -14.63
CA SER A 194 -2.10 10.58 -13.92
C SER A 194 -1.03 9.56 -13.51
N GLY A 195 -0.09 9.27 -14.43
CA GLY A 195 1.00 8.33 -14.19
C GLY A 195 1.93 8.76 -13.05
N TRP A 196 2.14 10.07 -12.84
CA TRP A 196 2.97 10.56 -11.74
C TRP A 196 2.34 10.21 -10.38
N TYR A 197 1.04 10.44 -10.22
CA TYR A 197 0.34 10.16 -8.96
C TYR A 197 0.31 8.66 -8.65
N TRP A 198 0.10 7.80 -9.65
CA TRP A 198 0.18 6.34 -9.45
C TRP A 198 1.59 5.89 -9.10
N ASN A 199 2.61 6.40 -9.80
CA ASN A 199 4.01 6.10 -9.47
C ASN A 199 4.36 6.58 -8.06
N LYS A 200 3.86 7.74 -7.64
CA LYS A 200 4.03 8.25 -6.28
C LYS A 200 3.31 7.38 -5.25
N ALA A 201 2.12 6.85 -5.56
CA ALA A 201 1.44 5.89 -4.69
C ALA A 201 2.23 4.58 -4.53
N ILE A 202 2.83 4.09 -5.61
CA ILE A 202 3.70 2.90 -5.60
C ILE A 202 4.98 3.17 -4.79
N ASP A 203 5.63 4.32 -5.00
CA ASP A 203 6.77 4.80 -4.20
C ASP A 203 6.42 4.93 -2.72
N LEU A 204 5.20 5.36 -2.37
CA LEU A 204 4.77 5.38 -0.98
C LEU A 204 4.58 3.97 -0.38
N ILE A 205 4.17 2.97 -1.18
CA ILE A 205 4.16 1.57 -0.75
C ILE A 205 5.59 1.08 -0.47
N ASP A 206 6.53 1.43 -1.35
CA ASP A 206 7.95 1.12 -1.20
C ASP A 206 8.51 1.64 0.13
N ARG A 207 8.34 2.94 0.38
CA ARG A 207 8.86 3.62 1.58
C ARG A 207 8.24 3.12 2.88
N ILE A 208 6.95 2.78 2.90
CA ILE A 208 6.34 2.21 4.11
C ILE A 208 6.76 0.75 4.35
N CYS A 209 7.20 0.02 3.33
CA CYS A 209 7.84 -1.28 3.52
C CYS A 209 9.22 -1.13 4.16
N ASP A 210 10.00 -0.11 3.79
CA ASP A 210 11.34 0.14 4.34
C ASP A 210 11.35 0.58 5.82
N VAL A 211 10.20 1.01 6.35
CA VAL A 211 10.08 1.33 7.78
C VAL A 211 10.35 0.05 8.58
N GLY A 212 11.47 0.04 9.29
CA GLY A 212 11.91 -1.11 10.07
C GLY A 212 13.07 -1.87 9.44
N ASP A 213 13.52 -1.60 8.21
CA ASP A 213 14.65 -2.29 7.55
C ASP A 213 16.05 -1.74 7.94
N GLY A 214 16.16 -1.02 9.05
CA GLY A 214 17.44 -0.55 9.60
C GLY A 214 18.28 -1.67 10.24
N PRO A 215 19.59 -1.46 10.48
CA PRO A 215 20.52 -2.51 10.93
C PRO A 215 20.14 -3.23 12.24
N ALA A 216 19.25 -2.66 13.04
CA ALA A 216 18.73 -3.29 14.27
C ALA A 216 17.65 -4.37 14.03
N SER A 217 17.04 -4.44 12.84
CA SER A 217 15.96 -5.38 12.52
C SER A 217 16.42 -6.65 11.82
N ALA A 218 17.64 -6.70 11.27
CA ALA A 218 18.15 -7.88 10.58
C ALA A 218 18.15 -9.13 11.48
N GLY A 219 18.42 -8.97 12.78
CA GLY A 219 18.35 -10.07 13.77
C GLY A 219 16.92 -10.59 13.99
N ALA A 220 15.94 -9.67 14.08
CA ALA A 220 14.52 -10.02 14.22
C ALA A 220 13.93 -10.58 12.91
N GLN A 221 14.43 -10.12 11.76
CA GLN A 221 14.04 -10.59 10.43
C GLN A 221 14.53 -12.01 10.15
N ILE A 222 15.70 -12.42 10.68
CA ILE A 222 16.20 -13.80 10.58
C ILE A 222 15.32 -14.75 11.39
N GLU A 223 14.94 -14.37 12.62
CA GLU A 223 14.02 -15.15 13.45
C GLU A 223 12.60 -15.19 12.86
N HIS A 224 12.12 -14.08 12.30
CA HIS A 224 10.82 -14.01 11.63
C HIS A 224 10.82 -14.80 10.30
N HIS A 225 11.88 -14.75 9.49
CA HIS A 225 12.03 -15.59 8.30
C HIS A 225 12.08 -17.07 8.65
N ALA A 226 12.81 -17.44 9.71
CA ALA A 226 12.86 -18.82 10.19
C ALA A 226 11.46 -19.30 10.64
N ASN A 227 10.70 -18.46 11.35
CA ASN A 227 9.33 -18.76 11.77
C ASN A 227 8.35 -18.83 10.60
N THR A 228 8.44 -17.90 9.64
CA THR A 228 7.61 -17.88 8.42
C THR A 228 7.94 -19.06 7.51
N GLN A 229 9.21 -19.49 7.44
CA GLN A 229 9.61 -20.68 6.71
C GLN A 229 9.13 -21.98 7.40
N ALA A 230 9.17 -22.03 8.73
CA ALA A 230 8.57 -23.12 9.50
C ALA A 230 7.04 -23.17 9.32
N GLN A 231 6.37 -22.02 9.26
CA GLN A 231 4.93 -21.93 8.95
C GLN A 231 4.62 -22.34 7.50
N ARG A 232 5.48 -22.00 6.54
CA ARG A 232 5.38 -22.42 5.13
C ARG A 232 5.53 -23.93 4.98
N ILE A 233 6.47 -24.57 5.68
CA ILE A 233 6.63 -26.02 5.69
C ILE A 233 5.36 -26.68 6.26
N ARG A 234 4.86 -26.18 7.40
CA ARG A 234 3.61 -26.67 7.99
C ARG A 234 2.40 -26.48 7.08
N ALA A 235 2.32 -25.37 6.35
CA ALA A 235 1.26 -25.12 5.38
C ALA A 235 1.40 -26.02 4.14
N GLN A 236 2.61 -26.28 3.65
CA GLN A 236 2.85 -27.24 2.56
C GLN A 236 2.48 -28.68 2.97
N GLU A 237 2.75 -29.07 4.21
CA GLU A 237 2.34 -30.37 4.75
C GLU A 237 0.80 -30.46 4.91
N ALA A 238 0.17 -29.40 5.42
CA ALA A 238 -1.28 -29.36 5.66
C ALA A 238 -2.11 -29.26 4.36
N TYR A 239 -1.66 -28.48 3.38
CA TYR A 239 -2.40 -28.19 2.14
C TYR A 239 -1.84 -28.90 0.91
N GLY A 240 -0.66 -29.51 0.98
CA GLY A 240 -0.04 -30.25 -0.13
C GLY A 240 -0.93 -31.33 -0.75
N PRO A 241 -1.64 -32.15 0.04
CA PRO A 241 -2.60 -33.13 -0.50
C PRO A 241 -3.78 -32.49 -1.25
N MET A 242 -4.24 -31.31 -0.80
CA MET A 242 -5.34 -30.55 -1.42
C MET A 242 -4.93 -29.98 -2.79
N PHE A 243 -3.72 -29.44 -2.89
CA PHE A 243 -3.15 -28.97 -4.16
C PHE A 243 -2.96 -30.13 -5.14
N GLN A 244 -2.41 -31.28 -4.69
CA GLN A 244 -2.29 -32.46 -5.56
C GLN A 244 -3.64 -32.96 -6.08
N TRP A 245 -4.71 -32.88 -5.28
CA TRP A 245 -6.07 -33.25 -5.69
C TRP A 245 -6.64 -32.28 -6.74
N LEU A 246 -6.53 -30.96 -6.51
CA LEU A 246 -6.99 -29.92 -7.44
C LEU A 246 -6.31 -30.02 -8.82
N PHE A 247 -4.99 -30.31 -8.84
CA PHE A 247 -4.24 -30.43 -10.10
C PHE A 247 -4.41 -31.79 -10.79
N LYS A 248 -4.72 -32.87 -10.07
CA LYS A 248 -5.09 -34.17 -10.68
C LYS A 248 -6.52 -34.18 -11.21
N GLY A 249 -7.44 -33.41 -10.63
CA GLY A 249 -8.84 -33.32 -11.06
C GLY A 249 -9.05 -32.69 -12.45
N ARG A 250 -8.19 -31.74 -12.86
CA ARG A 250 -8.27 -31.11 -14.19
C ARG A 250 -7.86 -32.02 -15.36
N LYS A 251 -7.05 -33.06 -15.13
CA LYS A 251 -6.60 -33.97 -16.22
C LYS A 251 -7.64 -35.01 -16.66
N LYS A 252 -8.77 -35.15 -15.97
CA LYS A 252 -9.77 -36.21 -16.25
C LYS A 252 -11.03 -35.74 -17.00
N ARG A 253 -11.17 -34.46 -17.35
CA ARG A 253 -12.40 -33.93 -17.99
C ARG A 253 -12.30 -33.55 -19.47
N SER A 254 -11.20 -33.85 -20.18
CA SER A 254 -11.07 -33.52 -21.62
C SER A 254 -11.22 -34.70 -22.59
N LYS A 255 -11.86 -35.81 -22.19
CA LYS A 255 -12.16 -36.95 -23.09
C LYS A 255 -13.53 -37.54 -22.79
N ALA A 256 -14.58 -36.78 -23.08
CA ALA A 256 -15.94 -37.24 -23.31
C ALA A 256 -16.67 -36.05 -23.94
N ASP A 257 -16.54 -35.92 -25.26
CA ASP A 257 -17.39 -35.17 -26.21
C ASP A 257 -16.60 -35.02 -27.51
N ALA A 258 -16.48 -36.14 -28.23
CA ALA A 258 -16.16 -36.27 -29.64
C ALA A 258 -16.59 -37.68 -30.10
#